data_AF-A0A1G6R3Z5-F1
#
_entry.id   AF-A0A1G6R3Z5-F1
#
_cell.length_a   1.000
_cell.length_b   1.000
_cell.length_c   1.000
_cell.angle_alpha   90.00
_cell.angle_beta   90.00
_cell.angle_gamma   90.00
#
_symmetry.space_group_name_H-M   'P 1'
#
loop_
_entity.id
_entity.type
_entity.pdbx_description
1 polymer ?
#
loop_
_entity_poly.entity_id
_entity_poly.type
_entity_poly.pdbx_seq_one_letter_code
_entity_poly.pdbx_strand_id
1 'polypeptide(L)'
;MPSTLPSTLPRTTARAAIAGAAAGARPSVAGAISPPAPPETRPRRAVSYVSSLTPDLFVPSAQRPVRAKTRWLPADTQVLPHRHPWAQLAISTTGVIHLTVAQGTYIVPPSRALWIPPGVEHAVTMVQDADLRTLYLHQPRGRCGPGGAGGVQREADDPAWRQCRVLEVSELLRALVREMPTEPDGAEVPPTAEALRRERHLSALICDEVRRAAALRLGVDLPRDKRLLHLCKAVLADPTRHATLEDWARDTGASPRTVARLFHTELRSTFTQWRQQVILSKAVALAATRVPVGQIAAELGYSASAFSAMVRRAVGQTPGRFLGQQQQQQPASVAADPH
;
A
#
# COMPACT_ATOMS: atom_id res chain seq x y z
N MET A 1 6.17 -16.79 -80.95
CA MET A 1 5.16 -17.85 -80.70
C MET A 1 4.31 -17.39 -79.53
N PRO A 2 2.99 -17.28 -79.67
CA PRO A 2 2.37 -16.01 -80.05
C PRO A 2 1.35 -15.43 -79.04
N SER A 3 0.99 -14.16 -79.28
CA SER A 3 -0.35 -13.53 -79.17
C SER A 3 -0.99 -13.38 -77.77
N THR A 4 -1.59 -12.24 -77.40
CA THR A 4 -2.36 -11.28 -78.20
C THR A 4 -2.41 -9.89 -77.52
N LEU A 5 -2.52 -8.88 -78.37
CA LEU A 5 -2.61 -7.42 -78.16
C LEU A 5 -4.03 -6.93 -77.71
N PRO A 6 -4.24 -5.61 -77.48
CA PRO A 6 -5.17 -4.97 -76.53
C PRO A 6 -6.38 -4.30 -77.21
N SER A 7 -7.25 -3.57 -76.48
CA SER A 7 -7.90 -2.36 -77.03
C SER A 7 -8.62 -1.43 -76.03
N THR A 8 -8.27 -0.14 -76.12
CA THR A 8 -9.10 1.10 -76.09
C THR A 8 -9.96 1.55 -74.89
N LEU A 9 -9.49 2.67 -74.31
CA LEU A 9 -10.21 3.85 -73.76
C LEU A 9 -10.88 4.69 -74.91
N PRO A 10 -11.55 5.87 -74.69
CA PRO A 10 -12.21 6.47 -73.51
C PRO A 10 -13.55 7.25 -73.79
N ARG A 11 -14.12 7.86 -72.72
CA ARG A 11 -14.41 9.32 -72.54
C ARG A 11 -15.87 9.85 -72.46
N THR A 12 -16.17 10.48 -71.29
CA THR A 12 -16.96 11.73 -71.01
C THR A 12 -18.46 11.76 -71.35
N THR A 13 -19.42 12.31 -70.59
CA THR A 13 -19.59 13.58 -69.83
C THR A 13 -20.71 13.44 -68.76
N ALA A 14 -20.54 13.86 -67.51
CA ALA A 14 -21.07 15.09 -66.88
C ALA A 14 -22.60 15.40 -66.90
N ARG A 15 -23.13 15.64 -65.67
CA ARG A 15 -24.10 16.67 -65.22
C ARG A 15 -25.62 16.37 -65.05
N ALA A 16 -26.01 16.28 -63.77
CA ALA A 16 -27.12 16.91 -63.01
C ALA A 16 -28.53 17.18 -63.62
N ALA A 17 -29.58 16.72 -62.92
CA ALA A 17 -30.86 17.41 -62.61
C ALA A 17 -31.69 16.56 -61.60
N ILE A 18 -31.99 17.01 -60.37
CA ILE A 18 -33.17 17.78 -59.87
C ILE A 18 -34.46 16.95 -59.66
N ALA A 19 -34.85 16.91 -58.36
CA ALA A 19 -36.19 16.87 -57.72
C ALA A 19 -37.25 15.81 -58.08
N GLY A 20 -37.83 15.22 -57.03
CA GLY A 20 -39.10 14.49 -57.09
C GLY A 20 -39.48 13.89 -55.73
N ALA A 21 -40.24 14.64 -54.94
CA ALA A 21 -40.87 14.17 -53.71
C ALA A 21 -42.03 13.22 -54.02
N ALA A 22 -42.18 12.13 -53.27
CA ALA A 22 -43.45 11.45 -53.07
C ALA A 22 -43.43 10.64 -51.78
N ALA A 23 -44.31 11.01 -50.86
CA ALA A 23 -44.62 10.27 -49.65
C ALA A 23 -45.30 8.93 -49.98
N GLY A 24 -44.81 7.85 -49.38
CA GLY A 24 -45.41 6.52 -49.45
C GLY A 24 -45.26 5.84 -48.08
N ALA A 25 -46.39 5.45 -47.51
CA ALA A 25 -46.54 5.02 -46.13
C ALA A 25 -46.19 3.53 -45.90
N ARG A 26 -45.52 3.26 -44.75
CA ARG A 26 -45.47 2.02 -43.92
C ARG A 26 -44.83 0.76 -44.56
N PRO A 27 -44.20 -0.19 -43.82
CA PRO A 27 -44.48 -0.58 -42.43
C PRO A 27 -43.25 -0.77 -41.50
N SER A 28 -43.55 -0.99 -40.22
CA SER A 28 -42.65 -1.37 -39.13
C SER A 28 -41.88 -2.67 -39.45
N VAL A 29 -40.55 -2.63 -39.32
CA VAL A 29 -39.66 -3.80 -39.29
C VAL A 29 -38.74 -3.67 -38.08
N ALA A 30 -38.66 -4.75 -37.31
CA ALA A 30 -37.81 -4.90 -36.15
C ALA A 30 -36.30 -4.85 -36.48
N GLY A 31 -35.51 -4.36 -35.52
CA GLY A 31 -34.14 -4.83 -35.30
C GLY A 31 -33.01 -3.89 -35.73
N ALA A 32 -32.43 -3.17 -34.76
CA ALA A 32 -30.98 -2.93 -34.68
C ALA A 32 -30.64 -2.50 -33.24
N ILE A 33 -30.32 -3.46 -32.37
CA ILE A 33 -29.58 -3.14 -31.14
C ILE A 33 -28.16 -2.81 -31.60
N SER A 34 -27.77 -1.55 -31.48
CA SER A 34 -26.39 -1.13 -31.72
C SER A 34 -25.44 -1.95 -30.84
N PRO A 35 -24.29 -2.44 -31.37
CA PRO A 35 -23.30 -3.11 -30.53
C PRO A 35 -22.85 -2.15 -29.42
N PRO A 36 -22.62 -2.64 -28.19
CA PRO A 36 -22.12 -1.79 -27.12
C PRO A 36 -20.80 -1.16 -27.56
N ALA A 37 -20.66 0.14 -27.32
CA ALA A 37 -19.43 0.87 -27.59
C ALA A 37 -18.25 0.12 -26.94
N PRO A 38 -17.10 -0.01 -27.64
CA PRO A 38 -15.92 -0.62 -27.05
C PRO A 38 -15.59 0.11 -25.74
N PRO A 39 -15.19 -0.60 -24.67
CA PRO A 39 -14.89 0.03 -23.41
C PRO A 39 -13.84 1.10 -23.65
N GLU A 40 -14.17 2.35 -23.29
CA GLU A 40 -13.24 3.46 -23.37
C GLU A 40 -11.96 3.05 -22.63
N THR A 41 -10.87 2.95 -23.37
CA THR A 41 -9.55 2.70 -22.82
C THR A 41 -9.18 3.87 -21.93
N ARG A 42 -9.47 3.73 -20.64
CA ARG A 42 -9.05 4.66 -19.58
C ARG A 42 -7.54 4.89 -19.76
N PRO A 43 -7.08 6.14 -19.92
CA PRO A 43 -5.66 6.40 -20.15
C PRO A 43 -4.85 5.82 -18.99
N ARG A 44 -3.85 4.99 -19.31
CA ARG A 44 -2.91 4.45 -18.33
C ARG A 44 -2.22 5.63 -17.63
N ARG A 45 -2.59 5.90 -16.38
CA ARG A 45 -1.96 6.94 -15.55
C ARG A 45 -0.47 6.65 -15.47
N ALA A 46 0.37 7.61 -15.82
CA ALA A 46 1.82 7.44 -15.84
C ALA A 46 2.35 7.28 -14.40
N VAL A 47 3.12 6.21 -14.16
CA VAL A 47 3.86 6.01 -12.91
C VAL A 47 4.84 7.15 -12.73
N SER A 48 4.74 7.89 -11.63
CA SER A 48 5.69 8.96 -11.33
C SER A 48 6.91 8.35 -10.63
N TYR A 49 8.10 8.53 -11.19
CA TYR A 49 9.33 8.07 -10.56
C TYR A 49 9.95 9.22 -9.77
N VAL A 50 10.15 9.00 -8.48
CA VAL A 50 10.91 9.94 -7.64
C VAL A 50 12.22 9.25 -7.27
N SER A 51 13.33 10.00 -7.37
CA SER A 51 14.63 9.54 -6.86
C SER A 51 14.53 9.20 -5.36
N SER A 52 15.60 8.63 -4.78
CA SER A 52 15.70 8.46 -3.32
C SER A 52 15.24 9.77 -2.67
N LEU A 53 14.30 9.70 -1.73
CA LEU A 53 13.62 10.85 -1.13
C LEU A 53 14.59 11.72 -0.30
N THR A 54 15.68 12.20 -0.89
CA THR A 54 16.81 12.94 -0.32
C THR A 54 17.11 12.55 1.13
N PRO A 55 17.33 11.25 1.43
CA PRO A 55 17.54 10.79 2.80
C PRO A 55 18.84 11.36 3.38
N ASP A 56 19.78 11.74 2.52
CA ASP A 56 21.04 12.42 2.80
C ASP A 56 20.89 13.84 3.39
N LEU A 57 19.72 14.46 3.30
CA LEU A 57 19.43 15.74 3.95
C LEU A 57 18.90 15.58 5.39
N PHE A 58 18.73 14.36 5.88
CA PHE A 58 18.11 14.07 7.17
C PHE A 58 18.93 13.04 7.95
N VAL A 59 20.24 13.23 7.98
CA VAL A 59 21.17 12.22 8.50
C VAL A 59 21.06 12.17 10.02
N PRO A 60 20.69 11.01 10.61
CA PRO A 60 20.67 10.87 12.05
C PRO A 60 22.09 10.66 12.57
N SER A 61 22.40 11.24 13.73
CA SER A 61 23.71 11.17 14.37
C SER A 61 23.58 10.89 15.87
N ALA A 62 24.69 10.63 16.56
CA ALA A 62 24.65 10.49 18.02
C ALA A 62 24.07 11.73 18.74
N GLN A 63 24.22 12.92 18.15
CA GLN A 63 23.73 14.19 18.72
C GLN A 63 22.26 14.46 18.36
N ARG A 64 21.82 13.97 17.19
CA ARG A 64 20.46 14.05 16.67
C ARG A 64 19.98 12.65 16.27
N PRO A 65 19.63 11.80 17.25
CA PRO A 65 19.49 10.36 17.05
C PRO A 65 18.29 9.95 16.21
N VAL A 66 17.27 10.82 16.11
CA VAL A 66 16.12 10.60 15.22
C VAL A 66 15.92 11.86 14.39
N ARG A 67 15.79 11.67 13.07
CA ARG A 67 15.46 12.72 12.12
C ARG A 67 14.20 12.38 11.36
N ALA A 68 13.37 13.36 11.06
CA ALA A 68 12.11 13.13 10.39
C ALA A 68 12.06 13.86 9.05
N LYS A 69 11.35 13.24 8.11
CA LYS A 69 10.98 13.82 6.83
C LYS A 69 9.50 13.57 6.61
N THR A 70 8.78 14.57 6.12
CA THR A 70 7.40 14.43 5.65
C THR A 70 7.33 14.72 4.17
N ARG A 71 6.54 13.93 3.43
CA ARG A 71 6.26 14.20 2.03
C ARG A 71 4.89 13.64 1.64
N TRP A 72 4.09 14.49 0.99
CA TRP A 72 2.91 14.03 0.27
C TRP A 72 3.34 13.37 -1.04
N LEU A 73 2.85 12.16 -1.30
CA LEU A 73 3.15 11.42 -2.51
C LEU A 73 1.85 10.94 -3.16
N PRO A 74 1.63 11.20 -4.46
CA PRO A 74 0.44 10.73 -5.15
C PRO A 74 0.51 9.20 -5.36
N ALA A 75 -0.66 8.60 -5.56
CA ALA A 75 -0.80 7.22 -6.01
C ALA A 75 0.04 6.95 -7.26
N ASP A 76 0.47 5.70 -7.43
CA ASP A 76 1.33 5.24 -8.53
C ASP A 76 2.72 5.90 -8.53
N THR A 77 3.12 6.55 -7.44
CA THR A 77 4.50 7.03 -7.27
C THR A 77 5.41 5.89 -6.86
N GLN A 78 6.50 5.70 -7.59
CA GLN A 78 7.56 4.77 -7.25
C GLN A 78 8.83 5.51 -6.83
N VAL A 79 9.23 5.32 -5.59
CA VAL A 79 10.56 5.69 -5.09
C VAL A 79 11.53 4.61 -5.52
N LEU A 80 12.56 5.00 -6.27
CA LEU A 80 13.56 4.08 -6.78
C LEU A 80 14.28 3.30 -5.66
N PRO A 81 14.77 2.08 -5.95
CA PRO A 81 15.56 1.30 -4.99
C PRO A 81 16.73 2.11 -4.41
N HIS A 82 16.85 2.12 -3.10
CA HIS A 82 17.92 2.80 -2.37
C HIS A 82 18.22 2.10 -1.05
N ARG A 83 19.35 2.47 -0.43
CA ARG A 83 19.78 2.01 0.89
C ARG A 83 20.55 3.11 1.60
N HIS A 84 20.60 3.03 2.92
CA HIS A 84 21.32 3.98 3.77
C HIS A 84 21.87 3.26 5.02
N PRO A 85 22.87 3.84 5.72
CA PRO A 85 23.52 3.20 6.86
C PRO A 85 22.76 3.35 8.20
N TRP A 86 21.59 3.97 8.20
CA TRP A 86 20.74 4.14 9.38
C TRP A 86 19.49 3.26 9.29
N ALA A 87 18.73 3.15 10.38
CA ALA A 87 17.43 2.49 10.31
C ALA A 87 16.37 3.49 9.84
N GLN A 88 15.33 3.00 9.20
CA GLN A 88 14.21 3.79 8.74
C GLN A 88 12.89 3.26 9.30
N LEU A 89 12.04 4.16 9.78
CA LEU A 89 10.66 3.88 10.13
C LEU A 89 9.74 4.67 9.20
N ALA A 90 9.07 3.98 8.29
CA ALA A 90 8.12 4.58 7.35
C ALA A 90 6.70 4.47 7.91
N ILE A 91 6.00 5.61 8.06
CA ILE A 91 4.65 5.71 8.57
C ILE A 91 3.78 6.44 7.55
N SER A 92 2.65 5.84 7.20
CA SER A 92 1.60 6.52 6.44
C SER A 92 0.55 7.06 7.40
N THR A 93 0.28 8.37 7.36
CA THR A 93 -0.87 8.93 8.09
C THR A 93 -2.17 8.77 7.31
N THR A 94 -2.09 8.70 5.98
CA THR A 94 -3.19 8.52 5.04
C THR A 94 -2.76 7.55 3.95
N GLY A 95 -3.68 6.78 3.37
CA GLY A 95 -3.38 5.86 2.27
C GLY A 95 -2.52 4.63 2.65
N VAL A 96 -2.49 3.66 1.75
CA VAL A 96 -1.71 2.42 1.86
C VAL A 96 -0.42 2.53 1.07
N ILE A 97 0.70 2.12 1.70
CA ILE A 97 2.02 2.09 1.07
C ILE A 97 2.45 0.64 0.85
N HIS A 98 2.98 0.35 -0.33
CA HIS A 98 3.71 -0.89 -0.59
C HIS A 98 5.21 -0.63 -0.52
N LEU A 99 5.92 -1.34 0.35
CA LEU A 99 7.38 -1.32 0.36
C LEU A 99 7.91 -2.62 -0.21
N THR A 100 8.71 -2.54 -1.26
CA THR A 100 9.43 -3.70 -1.81
C THR A 100 10.86 -3.69 -1.30
N VAL A 101 11.28 -4.81 -0.71
CA VAL A 101 12.67 -5.11 -0.37
C VAL A 101 13.10 -6.39 -1.09
N ALA A 102 14.40 -6.70 -1.09
CA ALA A 102 14.91 -7.92 -1.73
C ALA A 102 14.20 -9.21 -1.27
N GLN A 103 13.72 -9.22 -0.02
CA GLN A 103 13.10 -10.37 0.64
C GLN A 103 11.58 -10.48 0.46
N GLY A 104 10.89 -9.45 -0.05
CA GLY A 104 9.43 -9.45 -0.12
C GLY A 104 8.82 -8.06 -0.28
N THR A 105 7.49 -8.00 -0.31
CA THR A 105 6.75 -6.73 -0.26
C THR A 105 5.95 -6.64 1.04
N TYR A 106 5.94 -5.46 1.63
CA TYR A 106 5.19 -5.17 2.84
C TYR A 106 4.07 -4.21 2.47
N ILE A 107 2.84 -4.57 2.82
CA ILE A 107 1.74 -3.61 2.81
C ILE A 107 1.75 -2.93 4.17
N VAL A 108 1.89 -1.61 4.14
CA VAL A 108 1.84 -0.77 5.32
C VAL A 108 0.55 0.02 5.25
N PRO A 109 -0.51 -0.44 5.94
CA PRO A 109 -1.74 0.33 6.01
C PRO A 109 -1.53 1.62 6.82
N PRO A 110 -2.44 2.61 6.69
CA PRO A 110 -2.42 3.82 7.49
C PRO A 110 -2.33 3.47 8.98
N SER A 111 -1.62 4.32 9.75
CA SER A 111 -1.44 4.12 11.19
C SER A 111 -0.65 2.86 11.59
N ARG A 112 0.04 2.22 10.65
CA ARG A 112 1.10 1.24 10.92
C ARG A 112 2.44 1.79 10.44
N ALA A 113 3.52 1.26 10.99
CA ALA A 113 4.86 1.63 10.61
C ALA A 113 5.59 0.44 10.01
N LEU A 114 6.52 0.69 9.10
CA LEU A 114 7.46 -0.32 8.64
C LEU A 114 8.87 0.06 9.06
N TRP A 115 9.47 -0.82 9.86
CA TRP A 115 10.88 -0.77 10.17
C TRP A 115 11.70 -1.36 9.03
N ILE A 116 12.73 -0.64 8.62
CA ILE A 116 13.72 -1.03 7.62
C ILE A 116 15.10 -0.90 8.28
N PRO A 117 15.86 -1.99 8.42
CA PRO A 117 17.16 -1.93 9.07
C PRO A 117 18.24 -1.32 8.15
N PRO A 118 19.39 -0.91 8.71
CA PRO A 118 20.51 -0.39 7.94
C PRO A 118 20.95 -1.30 6.80
N GLY A 119 21.29 -0.70 5.67
CA GLY A 119 21.88 -1.39 4.52
C GLY A 119 20.90 -2.24 3.70
N VAL A 120 19.64 -2.36 4.10
CA VAL A 120 18.62 -3.04 3.30
C VAL A 120 18.20 -2.16 2.14
N GLU A 121 18.38 -2.67 0.92
CA GLU A 121 17.86 -2.05 -0.29
C GLU A 121 16.34 -2.15 -0.32
N HIS A 122 15.68 -1.01 -0.51
CA HIS A 122 14.24 -0.90 -0.50
C HIS A 122 13.74 0.10 -1.55
N ALA A 123 12.56 -0.17 -2.08
CA ALA A 123 11.79 0.70 -2.97
C ALA A 123 10.39 0.91 -2.38
N VAL A 124 9.82 2.09 -2.57
CA VAL A 124 8.50 2.44 -2.05
C VAL A 124 7.57 2.65 -3.23
N THR A 125 6.40 2.01 -3.22
CA THR A 125 5.33 2.24 -4.21
C THR A 125 4.09 2.72 -3.49
N MET A 126 3.57 3.88 -3.90
CA MET A 126 2.33 4.42 -3.38
C MET A 126 1.14 3.80 -4.12
N VAL A 127 0.24 3.15 -3.37
CA VAL A 127 -0.99 2.56 -3.94
C VAL A 127 -2.11 3.59 -3.99
N GLN A 128 -2.12 4.45 -2.99
CA GLN A 128 -3.04 5.56 -2.83
C GLN A 128 -2.23 6.81 -2.53
N ASP A 129 -2.85 7.97 -2.71
CA ASP A 129 -2.29 9.23 -2.25
C ASP A 129 -2.01 9.11 -0.74
N ALA A 130 -0.79 9.45 -0.33
CA ALA A 130 -0.34 9.20 1.03
C ALA A 130 0.60 10.30 1.52
N ASP A 131 0.35 10.75 2.74
CA ASP A 131 1.31 11.50 3.52
C ASP A 131 2.28 10.53 4.18
N LEU A 132 3.47 10.42 3.58
CA LEU A 132 4.54 9.59 4.11
C LEU A 132 5.38 10.40 5.09
N ARG A 133 5.40 9.95 6.35
CA ARG A 133 6.37 10.38 7.35
C ARG A 133 7.44 9.31 7.51
N THR A 134 8.68 9.71 7.32
CA THR A 134 9.84 8.83 7.44
C THR A 134 10.71 9.30 8.58
N LEU A 135 10.98 8.42 9.54
CA LEU A 135 12.00 8.66 10.56
C LEU A 135 13.27 7.91 10.20
N TYR A 136 14.41 8.57 10.37
CA TYR A 136 15.73 8.00 10.28
C TYR A 136 16.33 7.92 11.67
N LEU A 137 16.74 6.71 12.09
CA LEU A 137 17.24 6.45 13.43
C LEU A 137 18.71 6.10 13.35
N HIS A 138 19.53 6.81 14.12
CA HIS A 138 20.96 6.58 14.22
C HIS A 138 21.22 5.16 14.75
N GLN A 139 22.08 4.40 14.04
CA GLN A 139 22.48 3.05 14.42
C GLN A 139 23.99 3.04 14.67
N PRO A 140 24.44 2.82 15.93
CA PRO A 140 25.85 2.60 16.21
C PRO A 140 26.41 1.43 15.40
N ARG A 141 27.70 1.49 15.04
CA ARG A 141 28.35 0.41 14.28
C ARG A 141 28.13 -0.96 14.93
N GLY A 142 27.70 -1.93 14.13
CA GLY A 142 27.45 -3.32 14.56
C GLY A 142 26.10 -3.56 15.24
N ARG A 143 25.37 -2.52 15.62
CA ARG A 143 24.07 -2.61 16.32
C ARG A 143 22.91 -2.32 15.38
N CYS A 144 21.74 -2.89 15.68
CA CYS A 144 20.53 -2.65 14.93
C CYS A 144 19.30 -2.74 15.83
N GLY A 145 18.62 -1.62 16.06
CA GLY A 145 17.37 -1.58 16.80
C GLY A 145 16.97 -0.17 17.23
N PRO A 146 15.86 -0.03 17.96
CA PRO A 146 15.38 1.26 18.44
C PRO A 146 16.13 1.75 19.70
N GLY A 147 17.20 1.07 20.12
CA GLY A 147 18.08 1.53 21.18
C GLY A 147 18.93 2.71 20.70
N GLY A 148 18.53 3.94 21.04
CA GLY A 148 19.34 5.13 20.80
C GLY A 148 20.66 5.12 21.58
N ALA A 149 21.50 6.13 21.35
CA ALA A 149 22.85 6.30 21.92
C ALA A 149 22.94 6.37 23.47
N GLY A 150 21.86 6.08 24.21
CA GLY A 150 21.80 6.06 25.69
C GLY A 150 20.81 5.07 26.30
N GLY A 151 20.26 4.12 25.54
CA GLY A 151 19.31 3.10 26.03
C GLY A 151 19.96 1.76 26.40
N VAL A 152 19.33 1.00 27.30
CA VAL A 152 19.83 -0.26 27.89
C VAL A 152 20.39 -1.22 26.82
N GLN A 153 21.66 -1.58 27.00
CA GLN A 153 22.54 -2.23 26.01
C GLN A 153 22.15 -3.68 25.63
N ARG A 154 21.19 -4.30 26.32
CA ARG A 154 20.95 -5.76 26.27
C ARG A 154 20.05 -6.22 25.11
N GLU A 155 19.25 -5.34 24.51
CA GLU A 155 18.26 -5.73 23.49
C GLU A 155 18.57 -5.20 22.08
N ALA A 156 19.57 -4.34 21.92
CA ALA A 156 19.99 -3.77 20.62
C ALA A 156 20.63 -4.79 19.65
N ASP A 157 20.65 -6.07 20.05
CA ASP A 157 21.12 -7.21 19.28
C ASP A 157 20.05 -8.30 19.06
N ASP A 158 18.77 -8.04 19.39
CA ASP A 158 17.70 -8.95 18.97
C ASP A 158 17.72 -9.09 17.42
N PRO A 159 17.99 -10.30 16.89
CA PRO A 159 18.09 -10.54 15.45
C PRO A 159 16.84 -10.10 14.68
N ALA A 160 15.72 -10.00 15.36
CA ALA A 160 14.45 -9.63 14.78
C ALA A 160 14.44 -8.17 14.28
N TRP A 161 15.27 -7.27 14.84
CA TRP A 161 15.45 -5.90 14.34
C TRP A 161 16.34 -5.80 13.10
N ARG A 162 17.06 -6.87 12.74
CA ARG A 162 17.86 -6.96 11.51
C ARG A 162 17.02 -7.34 10.29
N GLN A 163 15.70 -7.45 10.46
CA GLN A 163 14.73 -7.75 9.41
C GLN A 163 13.68 -6.64 9.31
N CYS A 164 13.10 -6.47 8.13
CA CYS A 164 11.95 -5.60 7.95
C CYS A 164 10.75 -6.13 8.74
N ARG A 165 10.01 -5.23 9.40
CA ARG A 165 8.83 -5.59 10.19
C ARG A 165 7.79 -4.48 10.23
N VAL A 166 6.53 -4.86 10.14
CA VAL A 166 5.42 -3.95 10.37
C VAL A 166 5.17 -3.85 11.87
N LEU A 167 5.06 -2.63 12.36
CA LEU A 167 4.86 -2.29 13.77
C LEU A 167 3.51 -1.62 13.95
N GLU A 168 2.86 -1.97 15.05
CA GLU A 168 1.75 -1.20 15.59
C GLU A 168 2.22 0.18 16.02
N VAL A 169 1.55 1.24 15.56
CA VAL A 169 1.83 2.62 15.98
C VAL A 169 0.80 3.03 17.03
N SER A 170 1.26 3.21 18.27
CA SER A 170 0.46 3.77 19.35
C SER A 170 0.03 5.20 19.05
N GLU A 171 -1.04 5.69 19.68
CA GLU A 171 -1.45 7.09 19.54
C GLU A 171 -0.35 8.06 20.02
N LEU A 172 0.42 7.66 21.05
CA LEU A 172 1.58 8.41 21.52
C LEU A 172 2.67 8.46 20.46
N LEU A 173 3.10 7.32 19.90
CA LEU A 173 4.10 7.30 18.83
C LEU A 173 3.66 8.15 17.64
N ARG A 174 2.38 8.09 17.28
CA ARG A 174 1.82 8.92 16.20
C ARG A 174 1.92 10.41 16.51
N ALA A 175 1.63 10.81 17.74
CA ALA A 175 1.78 12.20 18.18
C ALA A 175 3.24 12.64 18.16
N LEU A 176 4.16 11.83 18.67
CA LEU A 176 5.59 12.12 18.66
C LEU A 176 6.14 12.30 17.24
N VAL A 177 5.80 11.40 16.32
CA VAL A 177 6.18 11.47 14.90
C VAL A 177 5.65 12.74 14.23
N ARG A 178 4.46 13.21 14.61
CA ARG A 178 3.89 14.46 14.09
C ARG A 178 4.68 15.69 14.54
N GLU A 179 5.11 15.70 15.78
CA GLU A 179 5.83 16.79 16.44
C GLU A 179 7.34 16.83 16.12
N MET A 180 7.88 15.79 15.47
CA MET A 180 9.29 15.80 15.06
C MET A 180 9.57 16.91 14.03
N PRO A 181 10.66 17.69 14.19
CA PRO A 181 11.12 18.63 13.18
C PRO A 181 11.39 17.94 11.84
N THR A 182 11.02 18.60 10.74
CA THR A 182 11.11 18.05 9.38
C THR A 182 11.97 18.90 8.44
N GLU A 183 12.74 19.81 9.02
CA GLU A 183 13.70 20.65 8.36
C GLU A 183 14.96 19.83 7.97
N PRO A 184 15.45 19.98 6.73
CA PRO A 184 16.67 19.33 6.30
C PRO A 184 17.89 19.87 7.05
N ASP A 185 18.95 19.08 7.09
CA ASP A 185 20.29 19.56 7.44
C ASP A 185 20.76 20.63 6.47
N GLY A 186 21.48 21.62 7.02
CA GLY A 186 21.94 22.76 6.24
C GLY A 186 20.84 23.76 5.86
N ALA A 187 19.66 23.70 6.50
CA ALA A 187 18.64 24.74 6.36
C ALA A 187 19.22 26.12 6.71
N GLU A 188 18.75 27.16 6.03
CA GLU A 188 19.25 28.54 6.15
C GLU A 188 19.21 29.07 7.60
N VAL A 189 18.21 28.64 8.36
CA VAL A 189 18.04 28.99 9.77
C VAL A 189 18.40 27.79 10.63
N PRO A 190 19.51 27.83 11.39
CA PRO A 190 19.88 26.76 12.30
C PRO A 190 18.86 26.60 13.44
N PRO A 191 18.63 25.37 13.94
CA PRO A 191 17.73 25.15 15.06
C PRO A 191 18.29 25.77 16.34
N THR A 192 17.40 26.35 17.14
CA THR A 192 17.77 26.90 18.46
C THR A 192 18.18 25.78 19.42
N ALA A 193 18.91 26.12 20.49
CA ALA A 193 19.27 25.17 21.53
C ALA A 193 18.04 24.51 22.18
N GLU A 194 16.93 25.25 22.29
CA GLU A 194 15.66 24.71 22.80
C GLU A 194 15.02 23.73 21.82
N ALA A 195 14.99 24.07 20.53
CA ALA A 195 14.48 23.16 19.50
C ALA A 195 15.26 21.83 19.48
N LEU A 196 16.58 21.89 19.58
CA LEU A 196 17.44 20.70 19.66
C LEU A 196 17.19 19.90 20.95
N ARG A 197 16.96 20.57 22.08
CA ARG A 197 16.62 19.90 23.35
C ARG A 197 15.28 19.17 23.26
N ARG A 198 14.25 19.83 22.70
CA ARG A 198 12.94 19.21 22.44
C ARG A 198 13.06 18.02 21.49
N GLU A 199 13.80 18.17 20.38
CA GLU A 199 14.06 17.09 19.42
C GLU A 199 14.66 15.86 20.09
N ARG A 200 15.64 16.05 21.00
CA ARG A 200 16.24 14.93 21.76
C ARG A 200 15.23 14.21 22.65
N HIS A 201 14.35 14.94 23.34
CA HIS A 201 13.31 14.32 24.16
C HIS A 201 12.31 13.51 23.33
N LEU A 202 11.85 14.08 22.20
CA LEU A 202 10.98 13.37 21.27
C LEU A 202 11.67 12.12 20.71
N SER A 203 12.94 12.24 20.33
CA SER A 203 13.76 11.12 19.84
C SER A 203 13.84 9.97 20.84
N ALA A 204 14.08 10.28 22.13
CA ALA A 204 14.15 9.28 23.18
C ALA A 204 12.82 8.54 23.36
N LEU A 205 11.70 9.28 23.42
CA LEU A 205 10.37 8.69 23.54
C LEU A 205 9.98 7.86 22.32
N ILE A 206 10.31 8.32 21.11
CA ILE A 206 10.08 7.54 19.87
C ILE A 206 10.82 6.21 19.92
N CYS A 207 12.10 6.23 20.29
CA CYS A 207 12.89 5.02 20.44
C CYS A 207 12.27 4.04 21.46
N ASP A 208 11.75 4.53 22.57
CA ASP A 208 11.09 3.70 23.57
C ASP A 208 9.75 3.14 23.08
N GLU A 209 8.93 3.94 22.41
CA GLU A 209 7.66 3.49 21.84
C GLU A 209 7.86 2.47 20.71
N VAL A 210 8.84 2.67 19.83
CA VAL A 210 9.19 1.69 18.79
C VAL A 210 9.66 0.39 19.41
N ARG A 211 10.41 0.44 20.52
CA ARG A 211 10.84 -0.78 21.25
C ARG A 211 9.67 -1.57 21.82
N ARG A 212 8.64 -0.88 22.31
CA ARG A 212 7.41 -1.47 22.88
C ARG A 212 6.40 -1.90 21.82
N ALA A 213 6.52 -1.38 20.59
CA ALA A 213 5.57 -1.64 19.53
C ALA A 213 5.49 -3.12 19.17
N ALA A 214 4.26 -3.64 19.14
CA ALA A 214 4.02 -5.02 18.72
C ALA A 214 4.33 -5.18 17.22
N ALA A 215 5.11 -6.21 16.89
CA ALA A 215 5.30 -6.60 15.50
C ALA A 215 4.04 -7.29 14.97
N LEU A 216 3.47 -6.73 13.90
CA LEU A 216 2.33 -7.30 13.20
C LEU A 216 2.82 -8.13 12.02
N ARG A 217 2.22 -9.30 11.85
CA ARG A 217 2.40 -10.12 10.63
C ARG A 217 1.52 -9.59 9.52
N LEU A 218 1.79 -8.35 9.10
CA LEU A 218 1.16 -7.69 7.97
C LEU A 218 2.21 -7.55 6.88
N GLY A 219 2.15 -8.42 5.88
CA GLY A 219 3.11 -8.48 4.79
C GLY A 219 2.62 -9.49 3.76
N VAL A 220 2.80 -9.16 2.49
CA VAL A 220 2.51 -10.10 1.40
C VAL A 220 3.64 -10.07 0.41
N ASP A 221 4.25 -11.22 0.20
CA ASP A 221 5.28 -11.33 -0.82
C ASP A 221 4.65 -11.05 -2.19
N LEU A 222 5.33 -10.24 -2.99
CA LEU A 222 4.97 -10.07 -4.39
C LEU A 222 5.88 -10.97 -5.24
N PRO A 223 5.30 -11.64 -6.25
CA PRO A 223 6.05 -12.58 -7.07
C PRO A 223 6.88 -11.86 -8.12
N ARG A 224 7.86 -12.57 -8.67
CA ARG A 224 8.68 -12.12 -9.80
C ARG A 224 8.04 -12.51 -11.13
N ASP A 225 7.31 -13.64 -11.22
CA ASP A 225 6.56 -13.99 -12.45
C ASP A 225 5.55 -12.89 -12.78
N LYS A 226 5.60 -12.37 -14.01
CA LYS A 226 4.80 -11.23 -14.45
C LYS A 226 3.29 -11.49 -14.40
N ARG A 227 2.84 -12.73 -14.66
CA ARG A 227 1.41 -13.10 -14.66
C ARG A 227 0.90 -13.19 -13.23
N LEU A 228 1.66 -13.83 -12.35
CA LEU A 228 1.31 -13.88 -10.93
C LEU A 228 1.35 -12.48 -10.32
N LEU A 229 2.32 -11.64 -10.70
CA LEU A 229 2.40 -10.26 -10.25
C LEU A 229 1.17 -9.46 -10.69
N HIS A 230 0.70 -9.66 -11.92
CA HIS A 230 -0.52 -9.03 -12.41
C HIS A 230 -1.75 -9.45 -11.57
N LEU A 231 -1.89 -10.75 -11.28
CA LEU A 231 -2.94 -11.27 -10.39
C LEU A 231 -2.86 -10.59 -9.01
N CYS A 232 -1.68 -10.63 -8.38
CA CYS A 232 -1.48 -10.07 -7.05
C CYS A 232 -1.82 -8.57 -7.03
N LYS A 233 -1.39 -7.80 -8.03
CA LYS A 233 -1.76 -6.38 -8.14
C LYS A 233 -3.27 -6.17 -8.26
N ALA A 234 -3.96 -7.01 -9.03
CA ALA A 234 -5.41 -6.92 -9.17
C ALA A 234 -6.14 -7.25 -7.85
N VAL A 235 -5.68 -8.26 -7.10
CA VAL A 235 -6.24 -8.60 -5.77
C VAL A 235 -5.94 -7.51 -4.74
N LEU A 236 -4.77 -6.86 -4.80
CA LEU A 236 -4.44 -5.72 -3.95
C LEU A 236 -5.40 -4.54 -4.21
N ALA A 237 -5.68 -4.27 -5.48
CA ALA A 237 -6.62 -3.22 -5.89
C ALA A 237 -8.04 -3.53 -5.41
N ASP A 238 -8.52 -4.76 -5.60
CA ASP A 238 -9.84 -5.20 -5.15
C ASP A 238 -9.85 -6.69 -4.76
N PRO A 239 -9.70 -7.03 -3.48
CA PRO A 239 -9.66 -8.41 -3.03
C PRO A 239 -11.04 -9.07 -3.00
N THR A 240 -12.13 -8.32 -3.19
CA THR A 240 -13.50 -8.87 -3.16
C THR A 240 -14.06 -9.15 -4.55
N ARG A 241 -13.41 -8.63 -5.61
CA ARG A 241 -13.77 -8.83 -7.03
C ARG A 241 -14.15 -10.26 -7.40
N HIS A 242 -13.37 -11.24 -6.95
CA HIS A 242 -13.65 -12.65 -7.19
C HIS A 242 -13.48 -13.50 -5.93
N ALA A 243 -14.34 -14.50 -5.79
CA ALA A 243 -14.35 -15.42 -4.66
C ALA A 243 -13.28 -16.51 -4.76
N THR A 244 -12.98 -16.99 -5.98
CA THR A 244 -12.19 -18.21 -6.22
C THR A 244 -10.91 -17.93 -6.99
N LEU A 245 -9.90 -18.80 -6.84
CA LEU A 245 -8.64 -18.70 -7.59
C LEU A 245 -8.87 -18.90 -9.09
N GLU A 246 -9.85 -19.72 -9.45
CA GLU A 246 -10.24 -20.05 -10.81
C GLU A 246 -10.68 -18.79 -11.56
N ASP A 247 -11.50 -17.96 -10.91
CA ASP A 247 -11.96 -16.69 -11.47
C ASP A 247 -10.81 -15.69 -11.62
N TRP A 248 -9.93 -15.60 -10.61
CA TRP A 248 -8.74 -14.75 -10.68
C TRP A 248 -7.75 -15.21 -11.77
N ALA A 249 -7.60 -16.51 -11.98
CA ALA A 249 -6.67 -17.06 -12.95
C ALA A 249 -7.10 -16.77 -14.40
N ARG A 250 -8.42 -16.69 -14.65
CA ARG A 250 -9.00 -16.39 -15.97
C ARG A 250 -8.44 -15.09 -16.58
N ASP A 251 -8.17 -14.10 -15.73
CA ASP A 251 -7.66 -12.78 -16.13
C ASP A 251 -6.14 -12.73 -16.39
N THR A 252 -5.41 -13.81 -16.10
CA THR A 252 -3.93 -13.79 -16.03
C THR A 252 -3.22 -14.54 -17.15
N GLY A 253 -3.98 -15.22 -18.01
CA GLY A 253 -3.44 -16.09 -19.06
C GLY A 253 -2.70 -17.33 -18.53
N ALA A 254 -2.94 -17.73 -17.27
CA ALA A 254 -2.38 -18.91 -16.65
C ALA A 254 -3.48 -19.82 -16.11
N SER A 255 -3.24 -21.14 -16.12
CA SER A 255 -4.19 -22.08 -15.51
C SER A 255 -4.19 -21.95 -13.97
N PRO A 256 -5.32 -22.23 -13.29
CA PRO A 256 -5.40 -22.17 -11.82
C PRO A 256 -4.31 -23.02 -11.14
N ARG A 257 -3.99 -24.19 -11.71
CA ARG A 257 -2.91 -25.07 -11.25
C ARG A 257 -1.53 -24.40 -11.34
N THR A 258 -1.28 -23.65 -12.41
CA THR A 258 -0.03 -22.90 -12.58
C THR A 258 0.07 -21.79 -11.55
N VAL A 259 -1.01 -21.02 -11.38
CA VAL A 259 -1.08 -19.93 -10.40
C VAL A 259 -0.87 -20.47 -8.97
N ALA A 260 -1.57 -21.54 -8.59
CA ALA A 260 -1.42 -22.17 -7.28
C ALA A 260 0.02 -22.64 -7.01
N ARG A 261 0.67 -23.24 -8.00
CA ARG A 261 2.08 -23.66 -7.92
C ARG A 261 3.02 -22.46 -7.74
N LEU A 262 2.79 -21.36 -8.47
CA LEU A 262 3.59 -20.13 -8.33
C LEU A 262 3.42 -19.50 -6.95
N PHE A 263 2.20 -19.50 -6.38
CA PHE A 263 1.96 -19.08 -4.99
C PHE A 263 2.82 -19.87 -3.98
N HIS A 264 2.95 -21.19 -4.14
CA HIS A 264 3.75 -22.00 -3.23
C HIS A 264 5.26 -21.82 -3.46
N THR A 265 5.69 -21.75 -4.72
CA THR A 265 7.11 -21.72 -5.09
C THR A 265 7.75 -20.34 -4.91
N GLU A 266 7.02 -19.27 -5.22
CA GLU A 266 7.53 -17.89 -5.09
C GLU A 266 7.10 -17.22 -3.79
N LEU A 267 5.86 -17.46 -3.32
CA LEU A 267 5.26 -16.72 -2.19
C LEU A 267 5.13 -17.57 -0.92
N ARG A 268 5.58 -18.82 -0.95
CA ARG A 268 5.57 -19.77 0.17
C ARG A 268 4.24 -19.83 0.93
N SER A 269 3.13 -19.60 0.22
CA SER A 269 1.79 -19.49 0.79
C SER A 269 0.74 -19.98 -0.21
N THR A 270 -0.47 -20.24 0.27
CA THR A 270 -1.62 -20.47 -0.60
C THR A 270 -2.24 -19.14 -1.03
N PHE A 271 -2.92 -19.12 -2.18
CA PHE A 271 -3.69 -17.94 -2.61
C PHE A 271 -4.64 -17.42 -1.53
N THR A 272 -5.36 -18.32 -0.85
CA THR A 272 -6.31 -17.96 0.21
C THR A 272 -5.63 -17.28 1.38
N GLN A 273 -4.50 -17.81 1.86
CA GLN A 273 -3.73 -17.20 2.95
C GLN A 273 -3.19 -15.82 2.54
N TRP A 274 -2.64 -15.72 1.34
CA TRP A 274 -2.11 -14.47 0.80
C TRP A 274 -3.22 -13.42 0.65
N ARG A 275 -4.38 -13.79 0.10
CA ARG A 275 -5.55 -12.91 -0.03
C ARG A 275 -6.10 -12.47 1.34
N GLN A 276 -6.09 -13.34 2.35
CA GLN A 276 -6.48 -12.97 3.70
C GLN A 276 -5.59 -11.86 4.28
N GLN A 277 -4.27 -11.91 4.03
CA GLN A 277 -3.36 -10.85 4.44
C GLN A 277 -3.65 -9.52 3.73
N VAL A 278 -4.02 -9.55 2.46
CA VAL A 278 -4.49 -8.37 1.73
C VAL A 278 -5.77 -7.80 2.35
N ILE A 279 -6.75 -8.66 2.66
CA ILE A 279 -8.02 -8.26 3.29
C ILE A 279 -7.79 -7.63 4.66
N LEU A 280 -6.93 -8.21 5.49
CA LEU A 280 -6.56 -7.64 6.79
C LEU A 280 -5.90 -6.28 6.65
N SER A 281 -5.02 -6.14 5.66
CA SER A 281 -4.35 -4.86 5.39
C SER A 281 -5.36 -3.78 4.99
N LYS A 282 -6.34 -4.11 4.13
CA LYS A 282 -7.45 -3.20 3.80
C LYS A 282 -8.34 -2.89 5.00
N ALA A 283 -8.63 -3.87 5.85
CA ALA A 283 -9.42 -3.65 7.06
C ALA A 283 -8.76 -2.65 8.00
N VAL A 284 -7.44 -2.74 8.20
CA VAL A 284 -6.68 -1.77 9.00
C VAL A 284 -6.75 -0.37 8.38
N ALA A 285 -6.67 -0.28 7.04
CA ALA A 285 -6.79 1.00 6.34
C ALA A 285 -8.16 1.65 6.51
N LEU A 286 -9.25 0.88 6.37
CA LEU A 286 -10.62 1.35 6.62
C LEU A 286 -10.85 1.71 8.10
N ALA A 287 -10.25 0.96 9.02
CA ALA A 287 -10.36 1.27 10.44
C ALA A 287 -9.70 2.60 10.81
N ALA A 288 -8.60 2.96 10.15
CA ALA A 288 -7.90 4.22 10.35
C ALA A 288 -8.76 5.44 9.93
N THR A 289 -9.71 5.27 9.01
CA THR A 289 -10.71 6.30 8.64
C THR A 289 -11.95 6.27 9.53
N ARG A 290 -11.90 5.56 10.68
CA ARG A 290 -12.97 5.40 11.67
C ARG A 290 -14.24 4.70 11.14
N VAL A 291 -14.13 3.90 10.07
CA VAL A 291 -15.24 3.06 9.61
C VAL A 291 -15.52 1.99 10.67
N PRO A 292 -16.76 1.79 11.14
CA PRO A 292 -17.08 0.76 12.13
C PRO A 292 -16.78 -0.66 11.62
N VAL A 293 -16.30 -1.56 12.49
CA VAL A 293 -15.98 -2.96 12.17
C VAL A 293 -17.07 -3.68 11.36
N GLY A 294 -18.35 -3.46 11.67
CA GLY A 294 -19.46 -4.07 10.93
C GLY A 294 -19.56 -3.62 9.47
N GLN A 295 -19.30 -2.33 9.20
CA GLN A 295 -19.25 -1.79 7.84
C GLN A 295 -17.99 -2.28 7.12
N ILE A 296 -16.84 -2.34 7.80
CA ILE A 296 -15.60 -2.91 7.26
C ILE A 296 -15.84 -4.35 6.79
N ALA A 297 -16.51 -5.18 7.59
CA ALA A 297 -16.82 -6.55 7.22
C ALA A 297 -17.66 -6.62 5.94
N ALA A 298 -18.73 -5.81 5.86
CA ALA A 298 -19.61 -5.77 4.70
C ALA A 298 -18.89 -5.31 3.43
N GLU A 299 -18.09 -4.25 3.52
CA GLU A 299 -17.28 -3.72 2.41
C GLU A 299 -16.24 -4.74 1.90
N LEU A 300 -15.71 -5.56 2.82
CA LEU A 300 -14.77 -6.64 2.48
C LEU A 300 -15.47 -7.94 2.07
N GLY A 301 -16.81 -7.93 1.91
CA GLY A 301 -17.59 -9.09 1.45
C GLY A 301 -17.78 -10.19 2.50
N TYR A 302 -17.72 -9.85 3.79
CA TYR A 302 -17.91 -10.76 4.90
C TYR A 302 -19.15 -10.41 5.74
N SER A 303 -19.76 -11.43 6.34
CA SER A 303 -20.59 -11.20 7.53
C SER A 303 -19.71 -10.81 8.72
N ALA A 304 -20.26 -10.08 9.70
CA ALA A 304 -19.52 -9.66 10.88
C ALA A 304 -18.90 -10.85 11.67
N SER A 305 -19.61 -11.98 11.73
CA SER A 305 -19.14 -13.20 12.39
C SER A 305 -18.01 -13.87 11.59
N ALA A 306 -18.14 -13.99 10.27
CA ALA A 306 -17.11 -14.56 9.41
C ALA A 306 -15.83 -13.72 9.40
N PHE A 307 -15.97 -12.38 9.36
CA PHE A 307 -14.85 -11.46 9.47
C PHE A 307 -14.16 -11.59 10.83
N SER A 308 -14.92 -11.64 11.92
CA SER A 308 -14.37 -11.81 13.27
C SER A 308 -13.59 -13.11 13.43
N ALA A 309 -14.10 -14.22 12.88
CA ALA A 309 -13.41 -15.51 12.87
C ALA A 309 -12.13 -15.47 12.03
N MET A 310 -12.15 -14.81 10.86
CA MET A 310 -11.00 -14.64 9.99
C MET A 310 -9.89 -13.84 10.68
N VAL A 311 -10.21 -12.70 11.29
CA VAL A 311 -9.23 -11.87 12.02
C VAL A 311 -8.61 -12.66 13.18
N ARG A 312 -9.42 -13.29 14.04
CA ARG A 312 -8.92 -14.08 15.17
C ARG A 312 -7.98 -15.20 14.72
N ARG A 313 -8.30 -15.90 13.63
CA ARG A 313 -7.46 -16.95 13.08
C ARG A 313 -6.12 -16.42 12.57
N ALA A 314 -6.12 -15.25 11.93
CA ALA A 314 -4.92 -14.71 11.30
C ALA A 314 -3.98 -13.98 12.26
N VAL A 315 -4.53 -13.24 13.24
CA VAL A 315 -3.73 -12.38 14.14
C VAL A 315 -3.88 -12.70 15.63
N GLY A 316 -4.71 -13.68 16.00
CA GLY A 316 -4.88 -14.13 17.39
C GLY A 316 -5.68 -13.17 18.28
N GLN A 317 -6.27 -12.11 17.72
CA GLN A 317 -6.94 -11.05 18.48
C GLN A 317 -8.34 -10.74 17.89
N THR A 318 -9.20 -10.07 18.67
CA THR A 318 -10.50 -9.62 18.16
C THR A 318 -10.34 -8.49 17.13
N PRO A 319 -11.29 -8.32 16.19
CA PRO A 319 -11.25 -7.21 15.23
C PRO A 319 -11.10 -5.85 15.88
N GLY A 320 -11.88 -5.55 16.92
CA GLY A 320 -11.80 -4.25 17.60
C GLY A 320 -10.41 -3.98 18.17
N ARG A 321 -9.75 -4.99 18.76
CA ARG A 321 -8.40 -4.83 19.31
C ARG A 321 -7.37 -4.68 18.18
N PHE A 322 -7.42 -5.56 17.18
CA PHE A 322 -6.50 -5.54 16.05
C PHE A 322 -6.60 -4.26 15.19
N LEU A 323 -7.81 -3.72 15.05
CA LEU A 323 -8.10 -2.52 14.27
C LEU A 323 -7.95 -1.23 15.10
N GLY A 324 -7.66 -1.32 16.40
CA GLY A 324 -7.56 -0.16 17.29
C GLY A 324 -8.90 0.54 17.55
N GLN A 325 -10.02 -0.18 17.42
CA GLN A 325 -11.39 0.31 17.56
C GLN A 325 -12.12 -0.24 18.80
N GLN A 326 -11.41 -0.77 19.81
CA GLN A 326 -12.08 -1.06 21.08
C GLN A 326 -12.60 0.26 21.67
N GLN A 327 -13.93 0.45 21.58
CA GLN A 327 -14.64 1.33 22.49
C GLN A 327 -14.21 0.95 23.91
N GLN A 328 -13.82 1.95 24.70
CA GLN A 328 -13.79 1.84 26.15
C GLN A 328 -15.16 1.32 26.57
N GLN A 329 -15.27 0.03 26.86
CA GLN A 329 -16.39 -0.49 27.63
C GLN A 329 -16.25 0.16 29.00
N GLN A 330 -17.01 1.22 29.21
CA GLN A 330 -17.29 1.77 30.53
C GLN A 330 -17.70 0.58 31.40
N PRO A 331 -17.01 0.30 32.53
CA PRO A 331 -17.52 -0.69 33.46
C PRO A 331 -18.91 -0.22 33.86
N ALA A 332 -19.90 -1.11 33.71
CA ALA A 332 -21.27 -0.85 34.12
C ALA A 332 -21.24 -0.27 35.54
N SER A 333 -21.90 0.89 35.71
CA SER A 333 -22.05 1.52 37.01
C SER A 333 -22.59 0.48 37.99
N VAL A 334 -21.79 0.15 39.00
CA VAL A 334 -22.29 -0.51 40.19
C VAL A 334 -23.36 0.42 40.74
N ALA A 335 -24.62 0.00 40.66
CA ALA A 335 -25.72 0.67 41.31
C ALA A 335 -25.35 0.82 42.79
N ALA A 336 -25.30 2.06 43.26
CA ALA A 336 -25.21 2.34 44.68
C ALA A 336 -26.53 1.90 45.31
N ASP A 337 -26.49 0.84 46.11
CA ASP A 337 -27.52 0.56 47.10
C ASP A 337 -27.40 1.62 48.20
N PRO A 338 -28.48 2.36 48.52
CA PRO A 338 -28.52 3.24 49.67
C PRO A 338 -28.88 2.41 50.92
N HIS A 339 -27.99 2.41 51.91
CA HIS A 339 -28.33 2.10 53.29
C HIS A 339 -28.11 3.32 54.18
#